data_AF-A0A1F2QGH0-F1
#
_entry.id   AF-A0A1F2QGH0-F1
#
_cell.length_a   1.000
_cell.length_b   1.000
_cell.length_c   1.000
_cell.angle_alpha   90.00
_cell.angle_beta   90.00
_cell.angle_gamma   90.00
#
_symmetry.space_group_name_H-M   'P 1'
#
loop_
_entity.id
_entity.type
_entity.pdbx_description
1 polymer ?
#
loop_
_entity_poly.entity_id
_entity_poly.type
_entity_poly.pdbx_seq_one_letter_code
_entity_poly.pdbx_strand_id
1 'polypeptide(L)'
;MRRWFLIALSGPALVLAVGCSVNPVTGKSQLDLMGEAGEIQMGQNYYPGAIQGSLGPIDERNVQATVERVGEAVATVGHRPGLPYQFTAVNDPEVNAFALPGGKICITRGLLSRLESEDGLAAVLGHETGHVTARHAVSAYNRQLMATAILVGGAVYMESQDVKNRGLITLGAVIGTQVVLASYSRQQERQSDELGLEYAVKAGYSPRGMVETQKTLLALQKGQPGAVERLFASHPMSAERLDTAEKRIAKLPADVQARPLRSEPYRVAMAEVIQERPAWDLASEGQRLLGQDKDRDAEGKLAQAVRMVPKAGVIRTLHAVSLASIKQKGAAVDEARQGARLSGDVFVSRLVAGELLLEPDPEAALDNLENAEKLLPGQPQVSLLRGQALENLGRKRDAAAAYREAVDRDPNGEVGAEAARRIRNLG
;
A
#
# COMPACT_ATOMS: atom_id res chain seq x y z
N MET A 1 -18.89 -63.25 30.82
CA MET A 1 -19.64 -62.99 29.56
C MET A 1 -20.24 -61.60 29.62
N ARG A 2 -20.11 -60.81 28.53
CA ARG A 2 -20.83 -59.55 28.23
C ARG A 2 -20.50 -58.35 29.15
N ARG A 3 -20.24 -57.12 28.69
CA ARG A 3 -20.50 -56.45 27.41
C ARG A 3 -19.55 -55.25 27.28
N TRP A 4 -19.06 -55.03 26.07
CA TRP A 4 -18.26 -53.87 25.66
C TRP A 4 -19.15 -52.63 25.62
N PHE A 5 -18.72 -51.52 26.22
CA PHE A 5 -19.33 -50.22 26.02
C PHE A 5 -18.70 -49.56 24.79
N LEU A 6 -19.45 -49.52 23.70
CA LEU A 6 -19.18 -48.67 22.54
C LEU A 6 -19.43 -47.22 22.95
N ILE A 7 -18.37 -46.43 23.08
CA ILE A 7 -18.47 -44.97 23.11
C ILE A 7 -18.79 -44.54 21.67
N ALA A 8 -20.04 -44.14 21.44
CA ALA A 8 -20.44 -43.51 20.20
C ALA A 8 -19.75 -42.14 20.12
N LEU A 9 -18.80 -42.01 19.17
CA LEU A 9 -18.32 -40.72 18.69
C LEU A 9 -19.47 -40.00 17.98
N SER A 10 -20.26 -39.24 18.73
CA SER A 10 -21.06 -38.16 18.16
C SER A 10 -20.13 -36.96 17.96
N GLY A 11 -19.51 -36.87 16.78
CA GLY A 11 -18.70 -35.72 16.40
C GLY A 11 -19.54 -34.43 16.37
N PRO A 12 -18.90 -33.25 16.52
CA PRO A 12 -19.58 -31.98 16.33
C PRO A 12 -19.78 -31.75 14.82
N ALA A 13 -20.81 -32.38 14.26
CA ALA A 13 -21.35 -32.01 12.96
C ALA A 13 -22.43 -30.94 13.16
N LEU A 14 -22.02 -29.71 13.52
CA LEU A 14 -22.94 -28.58 13.49
C LEU A 14 -22.16 -27.27 13.27
N VAL A 15 -22.66 -26.49 12.30
CA VAL A 15 -22.23 -25.16 11.80
C VAL A 15 -21.20 -25.17 10.65
N LEU A 16 -21.61 -25.66 9.47
CA LEU A 16 -21.03 -25.28 8.17
C LEU A 16 -22.05 -24.59 7.24
N ALA A 17 -23.15 -24.06 7.81
CA ALA A 17 -24.27 -23.50 7.02
C ALA A 17 -24.22 -21.97 6.84
N VAL A 18 -23.06 -21.33 7.00
CA VAL A 18 -22.90 -19.88 6.71
C VAL A 18 -21.59 -19.70 5.98
N GLY A 19 -21.64 -19.55 4.65
CA GLY A 19 -20.40 -19.35 3.91
C GLY A 19 -20.53 -19.22 2.41
N CYS A 20 -21.71 -19.00 1.85
CA CYS A 20 -21.86 -18.81 0.40
C CYS A 20 -22.58 -17.50 0.12
N SER A 21 -21.98 -16.64 -0.70
CA SER A 21 -22.64 -15.46 -1.27
C SER A 21 -22.59 -15.49 -2.79
N VAL A 22 -23.48 -14.75 -3.44
CA VAL A 22 -23.50 -14.62 -4.89
C VAL A 22 -22.47 -13.57 -5.30
N ASN A 23 -21.55 -13.93 -6.19
CA ASN A 23 -20.61 -12.99 -6.78
C ASN A 23 -21.40 -11.96 -7.62
N PRO A 24 -21.32 -10.64 -7.30
CA PRO A 24 -22.16 -9.62 -7.94
C PRO A 24 -21.95 -9.49 -9.45
N VAL A 25 -20.80 -9.92 -9.96
CA VAL A 25 -20.47 -9.86 -11.39
C VAL A 25 -20.90 -11.15 -12.11
N THR A 26 -20.54 -12.32 -11.57
CA THR A 26 -20.75 -13.60 -12.28
C THR A 26 -22.09 -14.26 -11.99
N GLY A 27 -22.80 -13.83 -10.95
CA GLY A 27 -24.02 -14.48 -10.47
C GLY A 27 -23.81 -15.87 -9.85
N LYS A 28 -22.56 -16.33 -9.73
CA LYS A 28 -22.23 -17.65 -9.17
C LYS A 28 -22.06 -17.59 -7.65
N SER A 29 -22.47 -18.67 -6.98
CA SER A 29 -22.19 -18.86 -5.55
C SER A 29 -20.68 -19.02 -5.33
N GLN A 30 -20.13 -18.31 -4.34
CA GLN A 30 -18.73 -18.38 -3.94
C GLN A 30 -18.62 -18.43 -2.42
N LEU A 31 -17.52 -18.98 -1.90
CA LEU A 31 -17.25 -19.01 -0.48
C LEU A 31 -17.11 -17.57 0.06
N ASP A 32 -17.96 -17.19 1.00
CA ASP A 32 -17.97 -15.87 1.63
C ASP A 32 -18.09 -16.01 3.14
N LEU A 33 -16.95 -15.96 3.81
CA LEU A 33 -16.83 -16.07 5.26
C LEU A 33 -17.00 -14.72 5.97
N MET A 34 -17.08 -13.61 5.23
CA MET A 34 -16.96 -12.25 5.77
C MET A 34 -18.22 -11.39 5.52
N GLY A 35 -18.95 -11.64 4.43
CA GLY A 35 -20.04 -10.80 3.99
C GLY A 35 -19.58 -9.41 3.50
N GLU A 36 -20.52 -8.54 3.14
CA GLU A 36 -20.20 -7.18 2.67
C GLU A 36 -19.83 -6.22 3.81
N ALA A 37 -20.52 -6.29 4.94
CA ALA A 37 -20.22 -5.43 6.09
C ALA A 37 -18.80 -5.67 6.64
N GLY A 38 -18.39 -6.94 6.77
CA GLY A 38 -17.03 -7.30 7.17
C GLY A 38 -15.98 -6.88 6.14
N GLU A 39 -16.30 -6.97 4.84
CA GLU A 39 -15.43 -6.49 3.75
C GLU A 39 -15.19 -4.97 3.85
N ILE A 40 -16.25 -4.20 4.06
CA ILE A 40 -16.17 -2.74 4.24
C ILE A 40 -15.34 -2.39 5.46
N GLN A 41 -15.61 -3.04 6.59
CA GLN A 41 -14.88 -2.80 7.84
C GLN A 41 -13.39 -3.14 7.70
N MET A 42 -13.08 -4.27 7.03
CA MET A 42 -11.71 -4.65 6.72
C MET A 42 -11.00 -3.57 5.90
N GLY A 43 -11.62 -3.10 4.82
CA GLY A 43 -11.10 -2.00 4.02
C GLY A 43 -10.83 -0.74 4.84
N GLN A 44 -11.80 -0.32 5.65
CA GLN A 44 -11.68 0.87 6.50
C GLN A 44 -10.53 0.77 7.51
N ASN A 45 -10.33 -0.39 8.12
CA ASN A 45 -9.27 -0.60 9.11
C ASN A 45 -7.87 -0.58 8.49
N TYR A 46 -7.73 -1.09 7.27
CA TYR A 46 -6.44 -1.27 6.62
C TYR A 46 -6.02 -0.11 5.71
N TYR A 47 -6.97 0.70 5.24
CA TYR A 47 -6.69 1.77 4.29
C TYR A 47 -5.71 2.84 4.79
N PRO A 48 -5.79 3.33 6.05
CA PRO A 48 -4.81 4.28 6.57
C PRO A 48 -3.38 3.74 6.53
N GLY A 49 -3.22 2.46 6.92
CA GLY A 49 -1.92 1.78 6.86
C GLY A 49 -1.42 1.58 5.43
N ALA A 50 -2.32 1.30 4.48
CA ALA A 50 -1.95 1.18 3.07
C ALA A 50 -1.51 2.53 2.46
N ILE A 51 -2.21 3.62 2.77
CA ILE A 51 -1.82 4.97 2.33
C ILE A 51 -0.45 5.35 2.92
N GLN A 52 -0.28 5.17 4.22
CA GLN A 52 0.96 5.56 4.91
C GLN A 52 2.14 4.66 4.54
N GLY A 53 1.91 3.36 4.30
CA GLY A 53 2.89 2.43 3.76
C GLY A 53 3.31 2.75 2.32
N SER A 54 2.45 3.43 1.56
CA SER A 54 2.76 4.00 0.25
C SER A 54 3.28 5.45 0.32
N LEU A 55 3.98 5.79 1.40
CA LEU A 55 4.60 7.09 1.64
C LEU A 55 3.61 8.25 1.79
N GLY A 56 2.37 7.95 2.21
CA GLY A 56 1.32 8.94 2.44
C GLY A 56 0.66 9.45 1.16
N PRO A 57 -0.37 10.30 1.29
CA PRO A 57 -1.08 10.87 0.15
C PRO A 57 -0.22 11.91 -0.59
N ILE A 58 -0.53 12.12 -1.87
CA ILE A 58 0.02 13.21 -2.67
C ILE A 58 -0.57 14.55 -2.17
N ASP A 59 0.27 15.58 -1.98
CA ASP A 59 -0.12 16.90 -1.46
C ASP A 59 -0.89 17.74 -2.49
N GLU A 60 -0.60 17.51 -3.78
CA GLU A 60 -1.13 18.24 -4.91
C GLU A 60 -2.65 18.02 -5.04
N ARG A 61 -3.45 18.94 -4.48
CA ARG A 61 -4.93 18.87 -4.48
C ARG A 61 -5.54 18.58 -5.84
N ASN A 62 -4.97 19.10 -6.93
CA ASN A 62 -5.47 18.85 -8.28
C ASN A 62 -5.27 17.40 -8.72
N VAL A 63 -4.18 16.75 -8.30
CA VAL A 63 -3.91 15.33 -8.56
C VAL A 63 -4.92 14.48 -7.80
N GLN A 64 -5.07 14.73 -6.50
CA GLN A 64 -6.00 14.01 -5.64
C GLN A 64 -7.46 14.15 -6.13
N ALA A 65 -7.91 15.38 -6.44
CA ALA A 65 -9.24 15.63 -6.96
C ALA A 65 -9.49 14.98 -8.34
N THR A 66 -8.46 14.87 -9.18
CA THR A 66 -8.57 14.18 -10.47
C THR A 66 -8.73 12.67 -10.27
N VAL A 67 -7.92 12.06 -9.40
CA VAL A 67 -8.03 10.64 -9.05
C VAL A 67 -9.38 10.30 -8.44
N GLU A 68 -9.86 11.11 -7.51
CA GLU A 68 -11.19 10.97 -6.89
C GLU A 68 -12.30 11.06 -7.93
N ARG A 69 -12.35 12.15 -8.71
CA ARG A 69 -13.39 12.37 -9.72
C ARG A 69 -13.44 11.24 -10.76
N VAL A 70 -12.29 10.80 -11.26
CA VAL A 70 -12.23 9.74 -12.27
C VAL A 70 -12.63 8.40 -11.66
N GLY A 71 -12.14 8.09 -10.45
CA GLY A 71 -12.48 6.88 -9.71
C GLY A 71 -13.97 6.78 -9.39
N GLU A 72 -14.57 7.86 -8.86
CA GLU A 72 -16.00 7.93 -8.56
C GLU A 72 -16.86 7.74 -9.82
N ALA A 73 -16.45 8.33 -10.94
CA ALA A 73 -17.16 8.18 -12.22
C ALA A 73 -17.22 6.71 -12.67
N VAL A 74 -16.12 5.96 -12.57
CA VAL A 74 -16.10 4.53 -12.95
C VAL A 74 -16.78 3.63 -11.92
N ALA A 75 -16.68 3.94 -10.63
CA ALA A 75 -17.34 3.19 -9.57
C ALA A 75 -18.87 3.30 -9.61
N THR A 76 -19.39 4.49 -9.89
CA THR A 76 -20.84 4.79 -9.92
C THR A 76 -21.57 3.98 -10.99
N VAL A 77 -20.90 3.67 -12.10
CA VAL A 77 -21.46 2.86 -13.20
C VAL A 77 -21.13 1.37 -13.09
N GLY A 78 -20.43 0.98 -12.02
CA GLY A 78 -19.98 -0.38 -11.78
C GLY A 78 -21.07 -1.31 -11.24
N HIS A 79 -20.71 -2.57 -10.99
CA HIS A 79 -21.65 -3.58 -10.49
C HIS A 79 -21.98 -3.48 -8.98
N ARG A 80 -21.24 -2.67 -8.21
CA ARG A 80 -21.49 -2.45 -6.76
C ARG A 80 -21.44 -0.96 -6.40
N PRO A 81 -22.27 -0.09 -7.00
CA PRO A 81 -22.15 1.35 -6.85
C PRO A 81 -22.45 1.87 -5.43
N GLY A 82 -23.08 1.05 -4.58
CA GLY A 82 -23.38 1.39 -3.19
C GLY A 82 -22.23 1.20 -2.19
N LEU A 83 -21.07 0.72 -2.62
CA LEU A 83 -19.89 0.63 -1.74
C LEU A 83 -19.34 2.02 -1.41
N PRO A 84 -18.75 2.21 -0.22
CA PRO A 84 -18.13 3.46 0.18
C PRO A 84 -16.75 3.63 -0.46
N TYR A 85 -16.72 3.77 -1.78
CA TYR A 85 -15.49 3.91 -2.56
C TYR A 85 -14.67 5.11 -2.10
N GLN A 86 -13.35 4.92 -2.03
CA GLN A 86 -12.37 5.98 -1.81
C GLN A 86 -11.17 5.72 -2.70
N PHE A 87 -10.68 6.78 -3.33
CA PHE A 87 -9.56 6.75 -4.26
C PHE A 87 -8.47 7.70 -3.76
N THR A 88 -7.27 7.19 -3.53
CA THR A 88 -6.15 8.00 -3.01
C THR A 88 -4.96 7.91 -3.93
N ALA A 89 -4.41 9.07 -4.30
CA ALA A 89 -3.12 9.16 -4.95
C ALA A 89 -2.04 9.15 -3.86
N VAL A 90 -1.05 8.27 -3.96
CA VAL A 90 -0.03 8.07 -2.92
C VAL A 90 1.38 8.35 -3.42
N ASN A 91 2.27 8.76 -2.51
CA ASN A 91 3.59 9.28 -2.87
C ASN A 91 4.59 8.22 -3.37
N ASP A 92 4.25 6.93 -3.28
CA ASP A 92 5.08 5.82 -3.71
C ASP A 92 5.62 6.03 -5.14
N PRO A 93 6.96 6.07 -5.33
CA PRO A 93 7.54 6.26 -6.65
C PRO A 93 7.52 5.01 -7.53
N GLU A 94 7.23 3.82 -6.97
CA GLU A 94 7.07 2.61 -7.78
C GLU A 94 5.82 2.68 -8.66
N VAL A 95 5.86 2.01 -9.81
CA VAL A 95 4.69 1.92 -10.70
C VAL A 95 3.72 0.90 -10.11
N ASN A 96 2.59 1.35 -9.56
CA ASN A 96 1.58 0.45 -9.01
C ASN A 96 0.18 1.09 -8.90
N ALA A 97 -0.83 0.25 -8.79
CA ALA A 97 -2.17 0.58 -8.30
C ALA A 97 -2.70 -0.64 -7.55
N PHE A 98 -3.57 -0.46 -6.57
CA PHE A 98 -4.10 -1.58 -5.81
C PHE A 98 -5.44 -1.26 -5.16
N ALA A 99 -6.26 -2.29 -5.04
CA ALA A 99 -7.53 -2.26 -4.34
C ALA A 99 -7.50 -3.09 -3.06
N LEU A 100 -8.00 -2.51 -1.97
CA LEU A 100 -8.38 -3.20 -0.76
C LEU A 100 -9.89 -3.56 -0.81
N PRO A 101 -10.31 -4.54 0.00
CA PRO A 101 -11.74 -4.82 0.24
C PRO A 101 -12.56 -3.56 0.53
N GLY A 102 -13.83 -3.54 0.12
CA GLY A 102 -14.75 -2.47 0.53
C GLY A 102 -14.60 -1.15 -0.24
N GLY A 103 -13.96 -1.17 -1.41
CA GLY A 103 -13.90 -0.03 -2.32
C GLY A 103 -12.76 0.95 -2.05
N LYS A 104 -11.70 0.55 -1.34
CA LYS A 104 -10.56 1.44 -1.06
C LYS A 104 -9.47 1.19 -2.09
N ILE A 105 -9.16 2.19 -2.91
CA ILE A 105 -8.25 2.06 -4.06
C ILE A 105 -7.15 3.11 -3.93
N CYS A 106 -5.91 2.70 -4.21
CA CYS A 106 -4.76 3.60 -4.30
C CYS A 106 -4.12 3.52 -5.69
N ILE A 107 -3.58 4.64 -6.13
CA ILE A 107 -2.71 4.73 -7.31
C ILE A 107 -1.44 5.50 -6.96
N THR A 108 -0.29 4.97 -7.37
CA THR A 108 1.00 5.55 -6.97
C THR A 108 1.40 6.72 -7.87
N ARG A 109 2.21 7.64 -7.32
CA ARG A 109 2.87 8.71 -8.09
C ARG A 109 3.65 8.11 -9.26
N GLY A 110 4.32 6.98 -9.04
CA GLY A 110 5.06 6.25 -10.07
C GLY A 110 4.22 5.92 -11.30
N LEU A 111 2.99 5.39 -11.11
CA LEU A 111 2.09 5.09 -12.23
C LEU A 111 1.45 6.35 -12.83
N LEU A 112 0.99 7.30 -11.99
CA LEU A 112 0.39 8.56 -12.47
C LEU A 112 1.31 9.33 -13.43
N SER A 113 2.62 9.39 -13.13
CA SER A 113 3.61 10.07 -13.97
C SER A 113 3.87 9.41 -15.34
N ARG A 114 3.30 8.24 -15.59
CA ARG A 114 3.50 7.43 -16.81
C ARG A 114 2.26 7.30 -17.67
N LEU A 115 1.06 7.61 -17.15
CA LEU A 115 -0.15 7.65 -17.96
C LEU A 115 -0.11 8.88 -18.88
N GLU A 116 -0.75 8.78 -20.04
CA GLU A 116 -0.75 9.85 -21.05
C GLU A 116 -2.11 10.54 -21.18
N SER A 117 -3.15 10.03 -20.52
CA SER A 117 -4.50 10.55 -20.58
C SER A 117 -5.35 10.23 -19.36
N GLU A 118 -6.41 11.02 -19.16
CA GLU A 118 -7.42 10.76 -18.12
C GLU A 118 -8.19 9.46 -18.41
N ASP A 119 -8.31 9.08 -19.69
CA ASP A 119 -8.89 7.80 -20.09
C ASP A 119 -8.00 6.61 -19.70
N GLY A 120 -6.67 6.79 -19.73
CA GLY A 120 -5.71 5.84 -19.18
C GLY A 120 -5.87 5.68 -17.67
N LEU A 121 -6.05 6.79 -16.94
CA LEU A 121 -6.36 6.77 -15.51
C LEU A 121 -7.69 6.06 -15.23
N ALA A 122 -8.74 6.35 -16.01
CA ALA A 122 -10.03 5.68 -15.90
C ALA A 122 -9.93 4.18 -16.17
N ALA A 123 -9.06 3.76 -17.09
CA ALA A 123 -8.82 2.34 -17.34
C ALA A 123 -8.14 1.64 -16.15
N VAL A 124 -7.15 2.28 -15.51
CA VAL A 124 -6.51 1.75 -14.29
C VAL A 124 -7.51 1.67 -13.13
N LEU A 125 -8.18 2.78 -12.80
CA LEU A 125 -9.13 2.80 -11.69
C LEU A 125 -10.35 1.92 -11.95
N GLY A 126 -10.77 1.78 -13.20
CA GLY A 126 -11.80 0.84 -13.64
C GLY A 126 -11.37 -0.61 -13.44
N HIS A 127 -10.13 -0.95 -13.76
CA HIS A 127 -9.56 -2.30 -13.52
C HIS A 127 -9.54 -2.63 -12.02
N GLU A 128 -9.06 -1.72 -11.17
CA GLU A 128 -9.08 -1.88 -9.70
C GLU A 128 -10.51 -2.00 -9.15
N THR A 129 -11.44 -1.20 -9.67
CA THR A 129 -12.88 -1.32 -9.37
C THR A 129 -13.43 -2.69 -9.80
N GLY A 130 -12.92 -3.25 -10.90
CA GLY A 130 -13.15 -4.62 -11.34
C GLY A 130 -12.78 -5.64 -10.27
N HIS A 131 -11.60 -5.54 -9.66
CA HIS A 131 -11.18 -6.41 -8.56
C HIS A 131 -12.09 -6.31 -7.33
N VAL A 132 -12.50 -5.10 -6.95
CA VAL A 132 -13.42 -4.87 -5.83
C VAL A 132 -14.80 -5.48 -6.12
N THR A 133 -15.35 -5.18 -7.29
CA THR A 133 -16.70 -5.63 -7.68
C THR A 133 -16.78 -7.15 -7.80
N ALA A 134 -15.73 -7.77 -8.34
CA ALA A 134 -15.61 -9.22 -8.44
C ALA A 134 -15.14 -9.90 -7.13
N ARG A 135 -14.91 -9.15 -6.04
CA ARG A 135 -14.47 -9.63 -4.72
C ARG A 135 -13.19 -10.48 -4.80
N HIS A 136 -12.24 -10.10 -5.67
CA HIS A 136 -11.00 -10.85 -5.89
C HIS A 136 -10.09 -10.87 -4.65
N ALA A 137 -9.95 -9.74 -3.96
CA ALA A 137 -9.16 -9.63 -2.73
C ALA A 137 -9.78 -10.47 -1.59
N VAL A 138 -11.11 -10.43 -1.42
CA VAL A 138 -11.83 -11.26 -0.43
C VAL A 138 -11.64 -12.75 -0.73
N SER A 139 -11.69 -13.13 -2.01
CA SER A 139 -11.45 -14.51 -2.44
C SER A 139 -10.02 -14.96 -2.11
N ALA A 140 -9.03 -14.08 -2.27
CA ALA A 140 -7.64 -14.36 -1.88
C ALA A 140 -7.50 -14.52 -0.37
N TYR A 141 -8.12 -13.63 0.40
CA TYR A 141 -8.15 -13.69 1.85
C TYR A 141 -8.80 -14.99 2.37
N ASN A 142 -9.96 -15.38 1.82
CA ASN A 142 -10.64 -16.62 2.20
C ASN A 142 -9.78 -17.86 1.89
N ARG A 143 -9.07 -17.88 0.76
CA ARG A 143 -8.11 -18.96 0.44
C ARG A 143 -6.97 -19.03 1.45
N GLN A 144 -6.44 -17.88 1.86
CA GLN A 144 -5.38 -17.81 2.85
C GLN A 144 -5.87 -18.28 4.22
N LEU A 145 -7.04 -17.84 4.68
CA LEU A 145 -7.64 -18.32 5.93
C LEU A 145 -7.84 -19.83 5.92
N MET A 146 -8.38 -20.38 4.83
CA MET A 146 -8.56 -21.83 4.70
C MET A 146 -7.23 -22.58 4.70
N ALA A 147 -6.20 -22.07 4.02
CA ALA A 147 -4.86 -22.64 4.07
C ALA A 147 -4.30 -22.63 5.50
N THR A 148 -4.46 -21.52 6.24
CA THR A 148 -4.04 -21.45 7.65
C THR A 148 -4.86 -22.37 8.55
N ALA A 149 -6.17 -22.52 8.34
CA ALA A 149 -7.01 -23.41 9.14
C ALA A 149 -6.67 -24.88 8.93
N ILE A 150 -6.31 -25.28 7.70
CA ILE A 150 -5.80 -26.62 7.38
C ILE A 150 -4.47 -26.88 8.10
N LEU A 151 -3.60 -25.88 8.18
CA LEU A 151 -2.31 -25.97 8.88
C LEU A 151 -2.47 -25.96 10.41
N VAL A 152 -3.49 -25.28 10.97
CA VAL A 152 -3.76 -25.27 12.42
C VAL A 152 -4.44 -26.57 12.89
N GLY A 153 -5.15 -27.29 12.01
CA GLY A 153 -5.56 -28.69 12.24
C GLY A 153 -4.38 -29.68 12.37
N GLY A 154 -3.17 -29.25 11.99
CA GLY A 154 -1.90 -29.92 12.21
C GLY A 154 -0.83 -28.93 12.67
N ALA A 155 -1.06 -28.27 13.81
CA ALA A 155 -0.10 -27.44 14.57
C ALA A 155 1.11 -26.90 13.78
N VAL A 156 0.97 -25.71 13.18
CA VAL A 156 2.13 -24.92 12.76
C VAL A 156 2.01 -23.48 13.25
N TYR A 157 2.97 -23.15 14.11
CA TYR A 157 3.40 -21.82 14.53
C TYR A 157 3.87 -21.04 13.31
N MET A 158 3.26 -19.88 13.01
CA MET A 158 3.87 -18.93 12.08
C MET A 158 5.03 -18.25 12.79
N GLU A 159 6.23 -18.75 12.49
CA GLU A 159 7.49 -18.12 12.85
C GLU A 159 7.57 -16.78 12.12
N SER A 160 7.55 -15.68 12.88
CA SER A 160 7.99 -14.39 12.41
C SER A 160 9.43 -14.56 11.90
N GLN A 161 9.63 -14.41 10.60
CA GLN A 161 10.96 -14.41 10.00
C GLN A 161 11.88 -13.50 10.83
N ASP A 162 13.00 -14.07 11.26
CA ASP A 162 14.05 -13.48 12.11
C ASP A 162 14.47 -12.11 11.53
N VAL A 163 13.90 -11.00 12.03
CA VAL A 163 14.32 -9.62 11.69
C VAL A 163 15.51 -9.23 12.56
N LYS A 164 16.46 -10.15 12.76
CA LYS A 164 17.73 -9.81 13.37
C LYS A 164 18.44 -8.86 12.41
N ASN A 165 18.61 -7.62 12.87
CA ASN A 165 19.58 -6.63 12.38
C ASN A 165 19.16 -5.63 11.28
N ARG A 166 17.88 -5.26 11.13
CA ARG A 166 17.48 -4.34 10.05
C ARG A 166 16.93 -2.99 10.57
N GLY A 167 17.73 -1.91 10.43
CA GLY A 167 17.51 -0.55 10.97
C GLY A 167 16.35 0.25 10.35
N LEU A 168 16.41 1.59 10.40
CA LEU A 168 15.37 2.55 9.92
C LEU A 168 14.62 2.14 8.63
N ILE A 169 15.31 1.47 7.70
CA ILE A 169 14.81 1.01 6.39
C ILE A 169 13.64 0.02 6.52
N THR A 170 13.67 -0.91 7.48
CA THR A 170 12.60 -1.89 7.71
C THR A 170 11.39 -1.22 8.35
N LEU A 171 11.61 -0.17 9.14
CA LEU A 171 10.56 0.53 9.87
C LEU A 171 9.58 1.24 8.93
N GLY A 172 10.08 1.81 7.83
CA GLY A 172 9.23 2.36 6.75
C GLY A 172 8.55 1.29 5.89
N ALA A 173 9.08 0.07 5.81
CA ALA A 173 8.56 -1.02 4.98
C ALA A 173 7.57 -1.95 5.72
N VAL A 174 7.67 -2.08 7.04
CA VAL A 174 6.81 -2.94 7.87
C VAL A 174 5.42 -2.32 8.08
N ILE A 175 5.34 -0.99 8.01
CA ILE A 175 4.15 -0.23 8.36
C ILE A 175 3.25 -0.12 7.12
N GLY A 176 2.55 -1.22 6.82
CA GLY A 176 1.58 -1.32 5.70
C GLY A 176 1.53 -2.70 5.03
N THR A 177 2.53 -3.56 5.26
CA THR A 177 2.67 -4.85 4.54
C THR A 177 1.74 -5.97 5.02
N GLN A 178 1.01 -5.79 6.13
CA GLN A 178 0.06 -6.80 6.61
C GLN A 178 -1.22 -6.87 5.76
N VAL A 179 -1.44 -5.91 4.87
CA VAL A 179 -2.49 -6.00 3.86
C VAL A 179 -1.93 -6.68 2.63
N VAL A 180 -1.78 -8.00 2.76
CA VAL A 180 -1.77 -9.03 1.71
C VAL A 180 -1.71 -8.44 0.30
N LEU A 181 -0.51 -8.42 -0.30
CA LEU A 181 -0.35 -8.34 -1.75
C LEU A 181 -1.09 -9.53 -2.36
N ALA A 182 -2.37 -9.34 -2.66
CA ALA A 182 -3.16 -10.35 -3.34
C ALA A 182 -2.57 -10.49 -4.75
N SER A 183 -1.87 -11.59 -5.02
CA SER A 183 -1.54 -11.95 -6.40
C SER A 183 -2.81 -12.47 -7.08
N TYR A 184 -3.16 -11.86 -8.21
CA TYR A 184 -4.33 -12.23 -8.99
C TYR A 184 -3.97 -13.25 -10.05
N SER A 185 -4.89 -14.21 -10.27
CA SER A 185 -4.73 -15.17 -11.37
C SER A 185 -4.95 -14.49 -12.72
N ARG A 186 -4.41 -15.05 -13.81
CA ARG A 186 -4.67 -14.57 -15.18
C ARG A 186 -6.16 -14.49 -15.52
N GLN A 187 -7.00 -15.34 -14.90
CA GLN A 187 -8.44 -15.27 -15.10
C GLN A 187 -9.06 -14.06 -14.39
N GLN A 188 -8.60 -13.74 -13.18
CA GLN A 188 -9.02 -12.57 -12.44
C GLN A 188 -8.60 -11.29 -13.18
N GLU A 189 -7.38 -11.24 -13.71
CA GLU A 189 -6.90 -10.12 -14.53
C GLU A 189 -7.76 -9.89 -15.77
N ARG A 190 -8.10 -10.95 -16.51
CA ARG A 190 -9.00 -10.84 -17.68
C ARG A 190 -10.39 -10.36 -17.31
N GLN A 191 -10.92 -10.81 -16.18
CA GLN A 191 -12.21 -10.36 -15.68
C GLN A 191 -12.17 -8.89 -15.29
N SER A 192 -11.11 -8.45 -14.59
CA SER A 192 -10.92 -7.05 -14.23
C SER A 192 -10.67 -6.16 -15.45
N ASP A 193 -9.98 -6.63 -16.49
CA ASP A 193 -9.84 -5.91 -17.77
C ASP A 193 -11.18 -5.73 -18.48
N GLU A 194 -12.00 -6.78 -18.51
CA GLU A 194 -13.34 -6.71 -19.09
C GLU A 194 -14.22 -5.70 -18.36
N LEU A 195 -14.27 -5.79 -17.03
CA LEU A 195 -15.04 -4.87 -16.20
C LEU A 195 -14.50 -3.44 -16.26
N GLY A 196 -13.18 -3.27 -16.21
CA GLY A 196 -12.54 -1.96 -16.27
C GLY A 196 -12.82 -1.25 -17.58
N LEU A 197 -12.76 -1.96 -18.71
CA LEU A 197 -13.14 -1.42 -20.02
C LEU A 197 -14.62 -1.03 -20.04
N GLU A 198 -15.49 -1.90 -19.52
CA GLU A 198 -16.92 -1.65 -19.43
C GLU A 198 -17.24 -0.40 -18.59
N TYR A 199 -16.65 -0.28 -17.40
CA TYR A 199 -16.86 0.84 -16.49
C TYR A 199 -16.34 2.15 -17.07
N ALA A 200 -15.13 2.14 -17.66
CA ALA A 200 -14.59 3.31 -18.34
C ALA A 200 -15.51 3.77 -19.49
N VAL A 201 -15.97 2.85 -20.34
CA VAL A 201 -16.87 3.18 -21.45
C VAL A 201 -18.22 3.70 -20.96
N LYS A 202 -18.82 3.09 -19.93
CA LYS A 202 -20.09 3.53 -19.32
C LYS A 202 -19.97 4.92 -18.68
N ALA A 203 -18.83 5.22 -18.06
CA ALA A 203 -18.53 6.53 -17.49
C ALA A 203 -18.16 7.60 -18.54
N GLY A 204 -18.19 7.25 -19.83
CA GLY A 204 -17.93 8.20 -20.92
C GLY A 204 -16.45 8.36 -21.28
N TYR A 205 -15.57 7.50 -20.78
CA TYR A 205 -14.16 7.46 -21.17
C TYR A 205 -13.93 6.76 -22.51
N SER A 206 -12.82 7.12 -23.16
CA SER A 206 -12.37 6.49 -24.38
C SER A 206 -11.87 5.08 -24.07
N PRO A 207 -12.34 4.05 -24.81
CA PRO A 207 -11.82 2.69 -24.63
C PRO A 207 -10.32 2.60 -24.96
N ARG A 208 -9.78 3.55 -25.74
CA ARG A 208 -8.37 3.60 -26.15
C ARG A 208 -7.42 3.83 -24.97
N GLY A 209 -7.89 4.41 -23.86
CA GLY A 209 -7.08 4.60 -22.65
C GLY A 209 -6.53 3.29 -22.08
N MET A 210 -7.31 2.20 -22.16
CA MET A 210 -6.82 0.87 -21.72
C MET A 210 -5.66 0.37 -22.57
N VAL A 211 -5.73 0.54 -23.89
CA VAL A 211 -4.68 0.13 -24.83
C VAL A 211 -3.42 0.97 -24.64
N GLU A 212 -3.58 2.29 -24.44
CA GLU A 212 -2.48 3.21 -24.14
C GLU A 212 -1.73 2.82 -22.86
N THR A 213 -2.47 2.59 -21.76
CA THR A 213 -1.89 2.16 -20.48
C THR A 213 -1.17 0.82 -20.63
N GLN A 214 -1.79 -0.18 -21.24
CA GLN A 214 -1.20 -1.50 -21.38
C GLN A 214 0.06 -1.48 -22.27
N LYS A 215 0.09 -0.67 -23.33
CA LYS A 215 1.29 -0.45 -24.16
C LYS A 215 2.42 0.21 -23.34
N THR A 216 2.09 1.21 -22.53
CA THR A 216 3.04 1.86 -21.62
C THR A 216 3.66 0.87 -20.65
N LEU A 217 2.86 0.03 -20.00
CA LEU A 217 3.33 -0.99 -19.06
C LEU A 217 4.23 -2.05 -19.72
N LEU A 218 3.88 -2.51 -20.92
CA LEU A 218 4.71 -3.45 -21.69
C LEU A 218 6.03 -2.83 -22.16
N ALA A 219 6.03 -1.54 -22.50
CA ALA A 219 7.25 -0.82 -22.86
C ALA A 219 8.20 -0.69 -21.65
N LEU A 220 7.64 -0.35 -20.48
CA LEU A 220 8.39 -0.30 -19.22
C LEU A 220 8.96 -1.67 -18.83
N GLN A 221 8.20 -2.75 -18.99
CA GLN A 221 8.71 -4.10 -18.75
C GLN A 221 9.95 -4.43 -19.58
N LYS A 222 9.99 -4.00 -20.85
CA LYS A 222 11.11 -4.25 -21.76
C LYS A 222 12.33 -3.38 -21.47
N GLY A 223 12.11 -2.10 -21.14
CA GLY A 223 13.21 -1.13 -20.94
C GLY A 223 13.72 -1.04 -19.51
N GLN A 224 12.84 -1.23 -18.52
CA GLN A 224 13.08 -1.04 -17.08
C GLN A 224 12.27 -2.08 -16.29
N PRO A 225 12.60 -3.39 -16.38
CA PRO A 225 11.79 -4.46 -15.78
C PRO A 225 11.57 -4.26 -14.27
N GLY A 226 12.57 -3.75 -13.55
CA GLY A 226 12.46 -3.44 -12.12
C GLY A 226 11.44 -2.33 -11.78
N ALA A 227 11.10 -1.45 -12.72
CA ALA A 227 10.13 -0.37 -12.49
C ALA A 227 8.68 -0.87 -12.40
N VAL A 228 8.37 -2.01 -13.01
CA VAL A 228 7.03 -2.62 -13.04
C VAL A 228 6.96 -3.96 -12.29
N GLU A 229 8.05 -4.36 -11.63
CA GLU A 229 8.18 -5.66 -10.97
C GLU A 229 7.08 -5.87 -9.92
N ARG A 230 6.84 -4.89 -9.03
CA ARG A 230 5.80 -4.97 -7.99
C ARG A 230 4.39 -5.05 -8.59
N LEU A 231 4.09 -4.23 -9.60
CA LEU A 231 2.80 -4.28 -10.29
C LEU A 231 2.60 -5.64 -10.96
N PHE A 232 3.61 -6.20 -11.63
CA PHE A 232 3.42 -7.45 -12.37
C PHE A 232 3.46 -8.70 -11.48
N ALA A 233 4.02 -8.60 -10.26
CA ALA A 233 3.92 -9.63 -9.23
C ALA A 233 2.49 -9.77 -8.69
N SER A 234 1.72 -8.67 -8.65
CA SER A 234 0.33 -8.65 -8.21
C SER A 234 -0.66 -8.79 -9.36
N HIS A 235 -0.41 -8.10 -10.47
CA HIS A 235 -1.19 -8.03 -11.71
C HIS A 235 -0.36 -8.51 -12.91
N PRO A 236 -0.28 -9.83 -13.19
CA PRO A 236 0.49 -10.35 -14.30
C PRO A 236 0.04 -9.76 -15.65
N MET A 237 0.91 -8.96 -16.27
CA MET A 237 0.67 -8.33 -17.57
C MET A 237 1.20 -9.19 -18.72
N SER A 238 0.55 -9.14 -19.88
CA SER A 238 0.92 -9.94 -21.05
C SER A 238 0.52 -9.26 -22.38
N ALA A 239 1.14 -9.69 -23.48
CA ALA A 239 0.69 -9.30 -24.83
C ALA A 239 -0.71 -9.85 -25.16
N GLU A 240 -1.13 -10.95 -24.53
CA GLU A 240 -2.47 -11.52 -24.71
C GLU A 240 -3.56 -10.63 -24.11
N ARG A 241 -3.30 -9.97 -22.98
CA ARG A 241 -4.23 -8.99 -22.39
C ARG A 241 -4.42 -7.79 -23.31
N LEU A 242 -3.33 -7.28 -23.89
CA LEU A 242 -3.38 -6.20 -24.88
C LEU A 242 -4.19 -6.58 -26.13
N ASP A 243 -3.89 -7.72 -26.74
CA ASP A 243 -4.63 -8.22 -27.91
C ASP A 243 -6.11 -8.45 -27.57
N THR A 244 -6.42 -8.94 -26.37
CA THR A 244 -7.79 -9.10 -25.89
C THR A 244 -8.52 -7.76 -25.76
N ALA A 245 -7.86 -6.74 -25.20
CA ALA A 245 -8.41 -5.40 -25.10
C ALA A 245 -8.69 -4.82 -26.49
N GLU A 246 -7.72 -4.89 -27.41
CA GLU A 246 -7.89 -4.40 -28.79
C GLU A 246 -9.06 -5.10 -29.50
N LYS A 247 -9.20 -6.43 -29.35
CA LYS A 247 -10.33 -7.21 -29.91
C LYS A 247 -11.68 -6.84 -29.28
N ARG A 248 -11.73 -6.53 -27.99
CA ARG A 248 -12.97 -6.08 -27.32
C ARG A 248 -13.39 -4.71 -27.81
N ILE A 249 -12.43 -3.79 -27.94
CA ILE A 249 -12.67 -2.43 -28.42
C ILE A 249 -13.19 -2.44 -29.85
N ALA A 250 -12.64 -3.28 -30.72
CA ALA A 250 -13.09 -3.41 -32.12
C ALA A 250 -14.55 -3.84 -32.26
N LYS A 251 -15.17 -4.41 -31.22
CA LYS A 251 -16.59 -4.81 -31.19
C LYS A 251 -17.52 -3.72 -30.63
N LEU A 252 -16.98 -2.62 -30.10
CA LEU A 252 -17.78 -1.52 -29.57
C LEU A 252 -18.43 -0.72 -30.72
N PRO A 253 -19.50 0.06 -30.45
CA PRO A 253 -20.05 1.00 -31.44
C PRO A 253 -18.99 1.97 -31.97
N ALA A 254 -19.09 2.35 -33.25
CA ALA A 254 -18.08 3.17 -33.93
C ALA A 254 -17.87 4.54 -33.25
N ASP A 255 -18.94 5.15 -32.73
CA ASP A 255 -18.88 6.41 -31.98
C ASP A 255 -18.11 6.25 -30.65
N VAL A 256 -18.26 5.11 -29.97
CA VAL A 256 -17.52 4.78 -28.75
C VAL A 256 -16.04 4.58 -29.05
N GLN A 257 -15.71 3.85 -30.12
CA GLN A 257 -14.33 3.65 -30.56
C GLN A 257 -13.64 4.99 -30.91
N ALA A 258 -14.40 5.92 -31.50
CA ALA A 258 -13.89 7.21 -31.96
C ALA A 258 -13.70 8.25 -30.83
N ARG A 259 -14.17 8.01 -29.60
CA ARG A 259 -14.04 8.95 -28.47
C ARG A 259 -12.59 9.43 -28.30
N PRO A 260 -12.31 10.75 -28.31
CA PRO A 260 -10.95 11.27 -28.22
C PRO A 260 -10.33 10.96 -26.85
N LEU A 261 -9.00 10.84 -26.81
CA LEU A 261 -8.25 10.78 -25.57
C LEU A 261 -8.18 12.16 -24.92
N ARG A 262 -8.44 12.24 -23.62
CA ARG A 262 -8.34 13.42 -22.77
C ARG A 262 -6.91 13.58 -22.25
N SER A 263 -5.97 13.69 -23.17
CA SER A 263 -4.54 13.82 -22.83
C SER A 263 -4.21 15.19 -22.26
N GLU A 264 -4.75 16.27 -22.83
CA GLU A 264 -4.41 17.63 -22.39
C GLU A 264 -4.89 17.95 -20.95
N PRO A 265 -6.16 17.68 -20.57
CA PRO A 265 -6.59 17.88 -19.18
C PRO A 265 -5.75 17.08 -18.18
N TYR A 266 -5.36 15.85 -18.56
CA TYR A 266 -4.52 15.01 -17.72
C TYR A 266 -3.11 15.59 -17.55
N ARG A 267 -2.46 16.00 -18.65
CA ARG A 267 -1.13 16.63 -18.59
C ARG A 267 -1.11 17.89 -17.74
N VAL A 268 -2.17 18.69 -17.79
CA VAL A 268 -2.31 19.89 -16.93
C VAL A 268 -2.50 19.48 -15.47
N ALA A 269 -3.38 18.52 -15.18
CA ALA A 269 -3.64 18.07 -13.81
C ALA A 269 -2.41 17.40 -13.16
N MET A 270 -1.59 16.71 -13.96
CA MET A 270 -0.43 15.93 -13.51
C MET A 270 0.90 16.62 -13.81
N ALA A 271 0.90 17.91 -14.16
CA ALA A 271 2.09 18.61 -14.65
C ALA A 271 3.29 18.49 -13.68
N GLU A 272 3.06 18.69 -12.38
CA GLU A 272 4.08 18.57 -11.33
C GLU A 272 4.59 17.13 -11.22
N VAL A 273 3.68 16.15 -11.08
CA VAL A 273 4.00 14.72 -11.03
C VAL A 273 4.81 14.25 -12.26
N ILE A 274 4.47 14.72 -13.45
CA ILE A 274 5.17 14.40 -14.71
C ILE A 274 6.55 15.07 -14.75
N GLN A 275 6.62 16.36 -14.39
CA GLN A 275 7.87 17.14 -14.41
C GLN A 275 8.90 16.57 -13.41
N GLU A 276 8.45 16.16 -12.24
CA GLU A 276 9.31 15.63 -11.18
C GLU A 276 9.69 14.15 -11.37
N ARG A 277 9.06 13.45 -12.32
CA ARG A 277 9.27 12.02 -12.56
C ARG A 277 10.74 11.58 -12.55
N PRO A 278 11.70 12.27 -13.21
CA PRO A 278 13.09 11.84 -13.18
C PRO A 278 13.71 11.79 -11.77
N ALA A 279 13.30 12.67 -10.86
CA ALA A 279 13.75 12.66 -9.47
C ALA A 279 13.09 11.52 -8.68
N TRP A 280 11.80 11.28 -8.90
CA TRP A 280 11.08 10.18 -8.27
C TRP A 280 11.55 8.81 -8.78
N ASP A 281 11.95 8.69 -10.04
CA ASP A 281 12.58 7.47 -10.58
C ASP A 281 13.92 7.17 -9.88
N LEU A 282 14.74 8.20 -9.64
CA LEU A 282 15.96 8.07 -8.83
C LEU A 282 15.64 7.69 -7.37
N ALA A 283 14.57 8.24 -6.79
CA ALA A 283 14.13 7.89 -5.43
C ALA A 283 13.66 6.43 -5.34
N SER A 284 12.90 5.95 -6.34
CA SER A 284 12.52 4.52 -6.45
C SER A 284 13.75 3.62 -6.55
N GLU A 285 14.71 3.97 -7.41
CA GLU A 285 15.96 3.22 -7.53
C GLU A 285 16.75 3.21 -6.21
N GLY A 286 16.85 4.37 -5.55
CA GLY A 286 17.49 4.51 -4.24
C GLY A 286 16.83 3.64 -3.16
N GLN A 287 15.50 3.62 -3.09
CA GLN A 287 14.76 2.77 -2.16
C GLN A 287 15.02 1.28 -2.42
N ARG A 288 15.03 0.86 -3.69
CA ARG A 288 15.36 -0.53 -4.06
C ARG A 288 16.79 -0.89 -3.67
N LEU A 289 17.74 0.04 -3.83
CA LEU A 289 19.14 -0.16 -3.44
C LEU A 289 19.30 -0.27 -1.92
N LEU A 290 18.56 0.51 -1.12
CA LEU A 290 18.50 0.35 0.33
C LEU A 290 18.01 -1.05 0.72
N GLY A 291 16.95 -1.55 0.06
CA GLY A 291 16.46 -2.92 0.28
C GLY A 291 17.41 -4.04 -0.15
N GLN A 292 18.47 -3.70 -0.89
CA GLN A 292 19.52 -4.62 -1.35
C GLN A 292 20.84 -4.45 -0.56
N ASP A 293 20.81 -3.72 0.56
CA ASP A 293 21.99 -3.37 1.37
C ASP A 293 23.09 -2.63 0.58
N LYS A 294 22.70 -1.92 -0.50
CA LYS A 294 23.59 -1.10 -1.34
C LYS A 294 23.53 0.37 -0.93
N ASP A 295 23.78 0.63 0.35
CA ASP A 295 23.53 1.91 1.00
C ASP A 295 24.22 3.11 0.34
N ARG A 296 25.49 2.96 -0.09
CA ARG A 296 26.23 4.04 -0.75
C ARG A 296 25.68 4.39 -2.13
N ASP A 297 25.27 3.37 -2.90
CA ASP A 297 24.66 3.60 -4.21
C ASP A 297 23.29 4.27 -4.04
N ALA A 298 22.52 3.82 -3.04
CA ALA A 298 21.24 4.41 -2.69
C ALA A 298 21.37 5.90 -2.31
N GLU A 299 22.33 6.23 -1.45
CA GLU A 299 22.60 7.62 -1.06
C GLU A 299 22.90 8.49 -2.28
N GLY A 300 23.74 8.02 -3.20
CA GLY A 300 24.06 8.78 -4.42
C GLY A 300 22.82 9.09 -5.28
N LYS A 301 21.90 8.12 -5.42
CA LYS A 301 20.63 8.30 -6.15
C LYS A 301 19.70 9.28 -5.44
N LEU A 302 19.54 9.11 -4.13
CA LEU A 302 18.65 9.94 -3.32
C LEU A 302 19.16 11.38 -3.19
N ALA A 303 20.47 11.57 -3.05
CA ALA A 303 21.09 12.90 -3.07
C ALA A 303 20.87 13.60 -4.42
N GLN A 304 20.94 12.87 -5.53
CA GLN A 304 20.62 13.41 -6.85
C GLN A 304 19.14 13.80 -6.95
N ALA A 305 18.23 12.95 -6.48
CA ALA A 305 16.80 13.23 -6.44
C ALA A 305 16.48 14.50 -5.62
N VAL A 306 17.08 14.65 -4.42
CA VAL A 306 16.92 15.86 -3.59
C VAL A 306 17.44 17.11 -4.30
N ARG A 307 18.55 17.03 -5.05
CA ARG A 307 19.04 18.19 -5.84
C ARG A 307 18.07 18.61 -6.94
N MET A 308 17.35 17.66 -7.53
CA MET A 308 16.39 17.91 -8.60
C MET A 308 15.07 18.48 -8.07
N VAL A 309 14.59 17.94 -6.94
CA VAL A 309 13.32 18.34 -6.31
C VAL A 309 13.55 18.58 -4.80
N PRO A 310 14.15 19.71 -4.41
CA PRO A 310 14.53 19.97 -3.02
C PRO A 310 13.34 20.21 -2.09
N LYS A 311 12.12 20.30 -2.61
CA LYS A 311 10.89 20.45 -1.81
C LYS A 311 10.15 19.13 -1.57
N ALA A 312 10.55 18.04 -2.22
CA ALA A 312 9.93 16.73 -2.01
C ALA A 312 10.33 16.16 -0.63
N GLY A 313 9.48 16.35 0.38
CA GLY A 313 9.73 15.92 1.75
C GLY A 313 9.98 14.41 1.87
N VAL A 314 9.21 13.60 1.14
CA VAL A 314 9.39 12.14 1.09
C VAL A 314 10.77 11.74 0.55
N ILE A 315 11.25 12.38 -0.52
CA ILE A 315 12.58 12.09 -1.08
C ILE A 315 13.67 12.44 -0.06
N ARG A 316 13.52 13.55 0.66
CA ARG A 316 14.44 13.92 1.76
C ARG A 316 14.41 12.94 2.91
N THR A 317 13.23 12.44 3.30
CA THR A 317 13.12 11.37 4.29
C THR A 317 13.88 10.12 3.85
N LEU A 318 13.73 9.69 2.60
CA LEU A 318 14.48 8.55 2.07
C LEU A 318 16.00 8.83 2.04
N HIS A 319 16.41 10.04 1.66
CA HIS A 319 17.82 10.45 1.70
C HIS A 319 18.38 10.42 3.12
N ALA A 320 17.63 10.91 4.12
CA ALA A 320 18.01 10.83 5.52
C ALA A 320 18.25 9.39 5.98
N VAL A 321 17.38 8.45 5.57
CA VAL A 321 17.55 7.02 5.84
C VAL A 321 18.86 6.49 5.23
N SER A 322 19.15 6.84 3.96
CA SER A 322 20.39 6.41 3.30
C SER A 322 21.65 7.00 3.94
N LEU A 323 21.61 8.25 4.40
CA LEU A 323 22.71 8.89 5.12
C LEU A 323 22.95 8.22 6.48
N ALA A 324 21.86 7.85 7.17
CA ALA A 324 21.93 7.13 8.43
C ALA A 324 22.56 5.73 8.25
N SER A 325 22.20 5.00 7.19
CA SER A 325 22.75 3.65 6.94
C SER A 325 24.25 3.67 6.63
N ILE A 326 24.75 4.73 5.98
CA ILE A 326 26.20 4.95 5.79
C ILE A 326 26.89 5.69 6.95
N LYS A 327 26.22 5.80 8.11
CA LYS A 327 26.74 6.40 9.36
C LYS A 327 27.05 7.90 9.29
N GLN A 328 26.46 8.63 8.36
CA GLN A 328 26.56 10.10 8.27
C GLN A 328 25.48 10.77 9.13
N LYS A 329 25.56 10.60 10.46
CA LYS A 329 24.50 11.00 11.41
C LYS A 329 24.09 12.47 11.32
N GLY A 330 25.05 13.40 11.23
CA GLY A 330 24.73 14.85 11.19
C GLY A 330 23.90 15.23 9.98
N ALA A 331 24.33 14.82 8.78
CA ALA A 331 23.58 15.05 7.54
C ALA A 331 22.23 14.32 7.54
N ALA A 332 22.15 13.10 8.10
CA ALA A 332 20.90 12.37 8.23
C ALA A 332 19.87 13.12 9.10
N VAL A 333 20.30 13.72 10.22
CA VAL A 333 19.45 14.54 11.09
C VAL A 333 18.91 15.77 10.36
N ASP A 334 19.77 16.47 9.61
CA ASP A 334 19.37 17.66 8.85
C ASP A 334 18.31 17.31 7.79
N GLU A 335 18.54 16.25 7.02
CA GLU A 335 17.59 15.78 6.00
C GLU A 335 16.29 15.26 6.62
N ALA A 336 16.35 14.55 7.76
CA ALA A 336 15.16 14.07 8.45
C ALA A 336 14.26 15.22 8.94
N ARG A 337 14.87 16.27 9.50
CA ARG A 337 14.15 17.49 9.90
C ARG A 337 13.50 18.16 8.70
N GLN A 338 14.19 18.27 7.56
CA GLN A 338 13.61 18.86 6.35
C GLN A 338 12.48 18.00 5.80
N GLY A 339 12.67 16.68 5.74
CA GLY A 339 11.65 15.72 5.30
C GLY A 339 10.38 15.84 6.12
N ALA A 340 10.46 15.72 7.45
CA ALA A 340 9.30 15.84 8.33
C ALA A 340 8.60 17.20 8.30
N ARG A 341 9.33 18.29 7.98
CA ARG A 341 8.72 19.62 7.78
C ARG A 341 7.97 19.72 6.46
N LEU A 342 8.49 19.13 5.40
CA LEU A 342 7.94 19.24 4.04
C LEU A 342 6.83 18.22 3.77
N SER A 343 6.84 17.07 4.44
CA SER A 343 5.82 16.01 4.32
C SER A 343 5.27 15.65 5.69
N GLY A 344 4.60 16.63 6.30
CA GLY A 344 4.16 16.56 7.70
C GLY A 344 3.03 15.57 8.00
N ASP A 345 2.34 15.11 6.97
CA ASP A 345 1.25 14.13 6.97
C ASP A 345 1.70 12.73 6.50
N VAL A 346 3.00 12.57 6.29
CA VAL A 346 3.63 11.29 5.95
C VAL A 346 4.24 10.66 7.20
N PHE A 347 3.68 9.53 7.59
CA PHE A 347 4.03 8.79 8.80
C PHE A 347 5.52 8.46 8.86
N VAL A 348 6.10 7.94 7.76
CA VAL A 348 7.53 7.57 7.74
C VAL A 348 8.43 8.78 7.91
N SER A 349 8.05 9.96 7.40
CA SER A 349 8.80 11.20 7.60
C SER A 349 8.85 11.59 9.07
N ARG A 350 7.71 11.48 9.76
CA ARG A 350 7.63 11.72 11.21
C ARG A 350 8.41 10.69 12.01
N LEU A 351 8.30 9.42 11.67
CA LEU A 351 8.99 8.33 12.37
C LEU A 351 10.52 8.46 12.25
N VAL A 352 11.02 8.67 11.04
CA VAL A 352 12.47 8.83 10.76
C VAL A 352 13.04 10.05 11.49
N ALA A 353 12.33 11.18 11.46
CA ALA A 353 12.74 12.36 12.23
C ALA A 353 12.70 12.09 13.73
N GLY A 354 11.65 11.44 14.23
CA GLY A 354 11.53 11.02 15.63
C GLY A 354 12.72 10.20 16.11
N GLU A 355 13.11 9.19 15.34
CA GLU A 355 14.22 8.31 15.68
C GLU A 355 15.60 9.01 15.60
N LEU A 356 15.88 9.72 14.50
CA LEU A 356 17.18 10.37 14.31
C LEU A 356 17.41 11.55 15.26
N LEU A 357 16.33 12.14 15.79
CA LEU A 357 16.39 13.25 16.74
C LEU A 357 16.49 12.85 18.20
N LEU A 358 16.37 11.56 18.53
CA LEU A 358 16.34 11.07 19.93
C LEU A 358 17.49 11.61 20.80
N GLU A 359 18.72 11.58 20.29
CA GLU A 359 19.91 12.09 20.99
C GLU A 359 20.11 13.61 20.83
N PRO A 360 20.11 14.18 19.61
CA PRO A 360 20.46 15.60 19.44
C PRO A 360 19.35 16.57 19.85
N ASP A 361 18.08 16.16 19.85
CA ASP A 361 16.93 17.02 20.15
C ASP A 361 15.71 16.17 20.57
N PRO A 362 15.69 15.64 21.80
CA PRO A 362 14.65 14.72 22.26
C PRO A 362 13.26 15.37 22.36
N GLU A 363 13.16 16.71 22.43
CA GLU A 363 11.87 17.41 22.40
C GLU A 363 11.26 17.40 20.99
N ALA A 364 12.05 17.74 19.96
CA ALA A 364 11.61 17.60 18.58
C ALA A 364 11.37 16.14 18.17
N ALA A 365 12.15 15.21 18.72
CA ALA A 365 11.91 13.78 18.55
C ALA A 365 10.51 13.39 19.05
N LEU A 366 10.16 13.82 20.27
CA LEU A 366 8.86 13.53 20.88
C LEU A 366 7.71 14.13 20.06
N ASP A 367 7.79 15.38 19.62
CA ASP A 367 6.75 16.01 18.78
C ASP A 367 6.53 15.24 17.47
N ASN A 368 7.61 14.84 16.78
CA ASN A 368 7.48 14.05 15.56
C ASN A 368 6.83 12.69 15.82
N LEU A 369 7.19 12.00 16.90
CA LEU A 369 6.60 10.70 17.24
C LEU A 369 5.14 10.81 17.68
N GLU A 370 4.75 11.88 18.36
CA GLU A 370 3.34 12.16 18.67
C GLU A 370 2.53 12.45 17.41
N ASN A 371 3.12 13.13 16.43
CA ASN A 371 2.48 13.32 15.13
C ASN A 371 2.44 12.01 14.31
N ALA A 372 3.45 11.15 14.40
CA ALA A 372 3.41 9.81 13.81
C ALA A 372 2.27 8.96 14.40
N GLU A 373 2.08 8.98 15.72
CA GLU A 373 0.98 8.27 16.40
C GLU A 373 -0.40 8.77 15.93
N LYS A 374 -0.56 10.06 15.62
CA LYS A 374 -1.82 10.59 15.06
C LYS A 374 -2.08 10.09 13.64
N LEU A 375 -1.04 9.98 12.82
CA LEU A 375 -1.16 9.54 11.42
C LEU A 375 -1.44 8.05 11.31
N LEU A 376 -0.77 7.25 12.12
CA LEU A 376 -1.00 5.82 12.19
C LEU A 376 -0.89 5.33 13.64
N PRO A 377 -2.02 5.29 14.38
CA PRO A 377 -2.02 4.91 15.78
C PRO A 377 -1.72 3.43 16.00
N GLY A 378 -1.30 3.10 17.21
CA GLY A 378 -1.15 1.71 17.64
C GLY A 378 0.18 1.05 17.24
N GLN A 379 1.13 1.80 16.66
CA GLN A 379 2.42 1.24 16.28
C GLN A 379 3.31 1.05 17.53
N PRO A 380 3.73 -0.18 17.87
CA PRO A 380 4.53 -0.44 19.08
C PRO A 380 5.87 0.31 19.06
N GLN A 381 6.48 0.42 17.88
CA GLN A 381 7.74 1.14 17.72
C GLN A 381 7.62 2.63 18.05
N VAL A 382 6.49 3.27 17.70
CA VAL A 382 6.26 4.69 18.02
C VAL A 382 6.24 4.86 19.54
N SER A 383 5.53 3.99 20.26
CA SER A 383 5.51 4.00 21.73
C SER A 383 6.90 3.77 22.34
N LEU A 384 7.70 2.84 21.79
CA LEU A 384 9.08 2.61 22.22
C LEU A 384 9.94 3.87 22.05
N LEU A 385 9.94 4.48 20.87
CA LEU A 385 10.72 5.68 20.57
C LEU A 385 10.23 6.87 21.42
N ARG A 386 8.92 7.02 21.67
CA ARG A 386 8.39 8.05 22.58
C ARG A 386 8.92 7.86 23.99
N GLY A 387 8.96 6.62 24.47
CA GLY A 387 9.58 6.28 25.74
C GLY A 387 11.05 6.69 25.82
N GLN A 388 11.82 6.44 24.75
CA GLN A 388 13.24 6.84 24.67
C GLN A 388 13.41 8.37 24.65
N ALA A 389 12.58 9.09 23.90
CA ALA A 389 12.59 10.55 23.89
C ALA A 389 12.27 11.12 25.29
N LEU A 390 11.24 10.59 25.96
CA LEU A 390 10.86 10.98 27.32
C LEU A 390 11.94 10.64 28.36
N GLU A 391 12.61 9.50 28.21
CA GLU A 391 13.75 9.11 29.04
C GLU A 391 14.91 10.10 28.88
N ASN A 392 15.25 10.48 27.64
CA ASN A 392 16.29 11.47 27.34
C ASN A 392 15.93 12.88 27.86
N LEU A 393 14.65 13.20 28.00
CA LEU A 393 14.15 14.42 28.64
C LEU A 393 14.11 14.33 30.19
N GLY A 394 14.50 13.20 30.78
CA GLY A 394 14.42 12.96 32.23
C GLY A 394 13.00 12.72 32.76
N ARG A 395 12.00 12.57 31.88
CA ARG A 395 10.58 12.36 32.23
C ARG A 395 10.28 10.89 32.50
N LYS A 396 10.96 10.30 33.49
CA LYS A 396 10.96 8.86 33.77
C LYS A 396 9.57 8.22 33.89
N ARG A 397 8.62 8.89 34.57
CA ARG A 397 7.25 8.35 34.75
C ARG A 397 6.50 8.24 33.42
N ASP A 398 6.63 9.26 32.58
CA ASP A 398 6.02 9.32 31.26
C ASP A 398 6.69 8.31 30.32
N ALA A 399 8.02 8.20 30.39
CA ALA A 399 8.79 7.19 29.65
C ALA A 399 8.31 5.77 30.00
N ALA A 400 8.17 5.45 31.28
CA ALA A 400 7.66 4.16 31.73
C ALA A 400 6.21 3.89 31.30
N ALA A 401 5.38 4.92 31.11
CA ALA A 401 4.03 4.77 30.57
C ALA A 401 4.07 4.46 29.06
N ALA A 402 4.87 5.19 28.29
CA ALA A 402 5.05 4.94 26.85
C ALA A 402 5.67 3.55 26.58
N TYR A 403 6.64 3.12 27.40
CA TYR A 403 7.17 1.76 27.28
C TYR A 403 6.15 0.68 27.63
N ARG A 404 5.27 0.88 28.61
CA ARG A 404 4.18 -0.08 28.89
C ARG A 404 3.23 -0.21 27.72
N GLU A 405 2.88 0.92 27.09
CA GLU A 405 2.09 0.91 25.87
C GLU A 405 2.77 0.12 24.74
N ALA A 406 4.10 0.23 24.57
CA ALA A 406 4.84 -0.58 23.61
C ALA A 406 4.80 -2.09 23.94
N VAL A 407 4.90 -2.46 25.23
CA VAL A 407 4.75 -3.86 25.70
C VAL A 407 3.35 -4.38 25.41
N ASP A 408 2.31 -3.61 25.71
CA ASP A 408 0.92 -4.03 25.51
C ASP A 408 0.58 -4.23 24.02
N ARG A 409 1.18 -3.41 23.14
CA ARG A 409 1.02 -3.48 21.68
C ARG A 409 1.84 -4.60 21.03
N ASP A 410 2.93 -5.03 21.65
CA ASP A 410 3.82 -6.08 21.14
C ASP A 410 4.31 -7.04 22.25
N PRO A 411 3.42 -7.78 22.93
CA PRO A 411 3.76 -8.50 24.16
C PRO A 411 4.76 -9.66 23.96
N ASN A 412 4.83 -10.19 22.73
CA ASN A 412 5.70 -11.33 22.38
C ASN A 412 6.76 -10.97 21.34
N GLY A 413 6.86 -9.72 20.89
CA GLY A 413 7.82 -9.29 19.88
C GLY A 413 9.00 -8.53 20.45
N GLU A 414 9.93 -8.18 19.55
CA GLU A 414 11.20 -7.56 19.89
C GLU A 414 11.03 -6.16 20.49
N VAL A 415 10.02 -5.41 20.05
CA VAL A 415 9.77 -4.03 20.49
C VAL A 415 9.27 -4.04 21.92
N GLY A 416 8.30 -4.91 22.24
CA GLY A 416 7.82 -5.07 23.61
C GLY A 416 8.91 -5.62 24.54
N ALA A 417 9.74 -6.55 24.06
CA ALA A 417 10.86 -7.07 24.84
C ALA A 417 11.90 -5.97 25.17
N GLU A 418 12.21 -5.08 24.22
CA GLU A 418 13.07 -3.91 24.46
C GLU A 418 12.43 -2.91 25.43
N ALA A 419 11.15 -2.58 25.23
CA ALA A 419 10.43 -1.69 26.14
C ALA A 419 10.40 -2.24 27.58
N ALA A 420 10.18 -3.55 27.75
CA ALA A 420 10.24 -4.20 29.05
C ALA A 420 11.64 -4.15 29.68
N ARG A 421 12.71 -4.27 28.88
CA ARG A 421 14.10 -4.05 29.36
C ARG A 421 14.29 -2.62 29.83
N ARG A 422 13.84 -1.64 29.05
CA ARG A 422 13.94 -0.21 29.39
C ARG A 422 13.20 0.13 30.69
N ILE A 423 11.98 -0.39 30.89
CA ILE A 423 11.23 -0.21 32.14
C ILE A 423 12.05 -0.67 33.35
N ARG A 424 12.68 -1.85 33.30
CA ARG A 424 13.50 -2.36 34.41
C ARG A 424 14.72 -1.49 34.71
N ASN A 425 15.24 -0.78 33.71
CA ASN A 425 16.42 0.07 33.84
C ASN A 425 16.10 1.49 34.34
N LEU A 426 14.84 1.93 34.27
CA LEU A 426 14.45 3.29 34.69
C LEU A 426 14.52 3.50 36.22
N GLY A 427 14.57 2.41 36.99
CA GLY A 427 14.41 2.40 38.45
C GLY A 427 12.95 2.53 38.83
#